data_AF-A0A9W8NKC3-F1
#
_entry.id   AF-A0A9W8NKC3-F1
#
_cell.length_a   1.000
_cell.length_b   1.000
_cell.length_c   1.000
_cell.angle_alpha   90.00
_cell.angle_beta   90.00
_cell.angle_gamma   90.00
#
_symmetry.space_group_name_H-M   'P 1'
#
loop_
_entity.id
_entity.type
_entity.pdbx_description
1 polymer ?
#
loop_
_entity_poly.entity_id
_entity_poly.type
_entity_poly.pdbx_seq_one_letter_code
_entity_poly.pdbx_strand_id
1 'polypeptide(L)'
;MRIAHYSSLTLVSGASLVAAQQFQSTPVLGWNSYNQLACSPDELSITEAINSLANRGFVNAGYTFFQLDCGWASRDGQRNATSGALKIDLDSFPNGLLPLSDLARSKGMKWSMYSDAGYRMCDTQAPSPVLGSLGNEAVDADLFKSLNAEYVKCTMYHSVETEPSPLIRIADDNCYADGPSASQNAPKDSRTDFVTRFTTMWKELQRVGITGMLVCQWGVPYSTTSGLEGPSEWTTGISTSFRLSDDIATGWGNVYRIYNQAVHIARSGVIGPGHIADADLLEVGNSGMTVDEQATHFASWAMLKSALMISTNVTALSDELVSVLQNKDLIAINQDSAVKPIELVQRWTSDRDLWSGDLANGDIAVLIVDLSNARRTLSLQLSELGITSADIKDLWTSQTTESTGSYSKQVNGHGSLALRLSNVQYASPSGLEYKYYSVSTGTLASGANIQSCAGCASSTKVGNLGGASNGSVVLSNILTSQATQVVKFDYINCEVAYLGSGASNERLASIRVNGGPAQVVSFPLSGYNWVTDIYVGYGIQLSGFNTEGPNTISISGAGTGWAPDFDRVEVIA
;
A
#
# COMPACT_ATOMS: atom_id res chain seq x y z
N MET A 1 -27.94 -3.46 1.54
CA MET A 1 -28.16 -4.45 0.45
C MET A 1 -27.26 -4.03 -0.71
N ARG A 2 -26.04 -4.58 -0.79
CA ARG A 2 -25.01 -4.18 -1.78
C ARG A 2 -25.23 -4.97 -3.06
N ILE A 3 -25.46 -4.29 -4.18
CA ILE A 3 -25.54 -4.89 -5.51
C ILE A 3 -24.14 -4.87 -6.09
N ALA A 4 -23.46 -6.02 -6.07
CA ALA A 4 -22.19 -6.22 -6.74
C ALA A 4 -22.37 -6.04 -8.25
N HIS A 5 -21.70 -5.05 -8.84
CA HIS A 5 -21.58 -4.94 -10.28
C HIS A 5 -20.49 -5.92 -10.71
N TYR A 6 -20.90 -6.99 -11.41
CA TYR A 6 -19.99 -7.95 -12.01
C TYR A 6 -19.37 -7.33 -13.28
N SER A 7 -18.13 -6.85 -13.18
CA SER A 7 -17.30 -6.56 -14.34
C SER A 7 -16.93 -7.86 -15.04
N SER A 8 -16.97 -7.84 -16.37
CA SER A 8 -16.76 -9.00 -17.25
C SER A 8 -15.45 -9.74 -16.94
N LEU A 9 -15.58 -10.89 -16.26
CA LEU A 9 -14.48 -11.82 -16.01
C LEU A 9 -14.02 -12.44 -17.33
N THR A 10 -12.83 -12.06 -17.77
CA THR A 10 -12.05 -12.89 -18.71
C THR A 10 -11.81 -14.23 -18.03
N LEU A 11 -12.34 -15.32 -18.59
CA LEU A 11 -12.18 -16.68 -18.08
C LEU A 11 -10.69 -17.08 -18.10
N VAL A 12 -9.99 -16.83 -17.00
CA VAL A 12 -8.76 -17.54 -16.65
C VAL A 12 -9.15 -19.00 -16.36
N SER A 13 -8.45 -19.97 -16.93
CA SER A 13 -8.68 -21.38 -16.62
C SER A 13 -8.59 -21.58 -15.11
N GLY A 14 -9.64 -22.14 -14.48
CA GLY A 14 -9.73 -22.27 -13.02
C GLY A 14 -8.53 -22.95 -12.34
N ALA A 15 -7.74 -23.74 -13.07
CA ALA A 15 -6.50 -24.33 -12.57
C ALA A 15 -5.41 -23.31 -12.22
N SER A 16 -5.27 -22.22 -12.99
CA SER A 16 -4.23 -21.20 -12.75
C SER A 16 -4.54 -20.34 -11.52
N LEU A 17 -5.82 -20.04 -11.29
CA LEU A 17 -6.26 -19.33 -10.09
C LEU A 17 -6.06 -20.17 -8.83
N VAL A 18 -6.36 -21.47 -8.88
CA VAL A 18 -6.13 -22.40 -7.76
C VAL A 18 -4.64 -22.55 -7.46
N ALA A 19 -3.78 -22.65 -8.47
CA ALA A 19 -2.33 -22.72 -8.28
C ALA A 19 -1.75 -21.42 -7.67
N ALA A 20 -2.21 -20.26 -8.13
CA ALA A 20 -1.87 -18.96 -7.58
C ALA A 20 -2.28 -18.82 -6.10
N GLN A 21 -3.52 -19.19 -5.77
CA GLN A 21 -4.04 -19.21 -4.40
C GLN A 21 -3.29 -20.19 -3.50
N GLN A 22 -2.86 -21.34 -4.03
CA GLN A 22 -2.08 -22.31 -3.28
C GLN A 22 -0.64 -21.85 -3.04
N PHE A 23 -0.02 -21.14 -4.00
CA PHE A 23 1.34 -20.63 -3.86
C PHE A 23 1.43 -19.46 -2.89
N GLN A 24 0.55 -18.47 -3.06
CA GLN A 24 0.52 -17.23 -2.28
C GLN A 24 -0.77 -17.15 -1.46
N SER A 25 -0.99 -18.19 -0.64
CA SER A 25 -2.15 -18.26 0.26
C SER A 25 -2.13 -17.18 1.35
N THR A 26 -0.96 -16.62 1.61
CA THR A 26 -0.67 -15.52 2.54
C THR A 26 0.42 -14.63 1.92
N PRO A 27 0.64 -13.40 2.45
CA PRO A 27 1.71 -12.51 1.96
C PRO A 27 3.09 -13.16 2.04
N VAL A 28 3.97 -12.80 1.10
CA VAL A 28 5.33 -13.32 1.07
C VAL A 28 6.16 -12.68 2.20
N LEU A 29 6.97 -13.49 2.87
CA LEU A 29 8.00 -13.03 3.82
C LEU A 29 9.36 -13.41 3.25
N GLY A 30 10.27 -12.46 3.15
CA GLY A 30 11.57 -12.74 2.54
C GLY A 30 12.58 -11.61 2.62
N TRP A 31 13.53 -11.66 1.71
CA TRP A 31 14.54 -10.64 1.54
C TRP A 31 14.66 -10.25 0.07
N ASN A 32 14.90 -8.97 -0.20
CA ASN A 32 15.13 -8.40 -1.52
C ASN A 32 16.41 -7.55 -1.50
N SER A 33 17.23 -7.64 -2.55
CA SER A 33 18.54 -6.97 -2.61
C SER A 33 18.51 -5.45 -2.82
N TYR A 34 17.40 -4.87 -3.27
CA TYR A 34 17.37 -3.53 -3.86
C TYR A 34 17.75 -2.39 -2.91
N ASN A 35 17.08 -2.20 -1.76
CA ASN A 35 17.39 -1.04 -0.90
C ASN A 35 18.79 -1.13 -0.27
N GLN A 36 19.35 -2.34 -0.12
CA GLN A 36 20.72 -2.53 0.38
C GLN A 36 21.78 -2.33 -0.72
N LEU A 37 21.59 -2.93 -1.88
CA LEU A 37 22.65 -3.10 -2.91
C LEU A 37 22.37 -2.33 -4.20
N ALA A 38 21.21 -1.69 -4.31
CA ALA A 38 20.67 -1.15 -5.55
C ALA A 38 20.80 -2.18 -6.69
N CYS A 39 21.24 -1.75 -7.88
CA CYS A 39 21.51 -2.63 -9.02
C CYS A 39 22.98 -3.07 -9.14
N SER A 40 23.65 -3.27 -8.01
CA SER A 40 25.05 -3.74 -7.94
C SER A 40 25.27 -4.91 -6.98
N PRO A 41 24.41 -5.96 -6.96
CA PRO A 41 24.70 -7.17 -6.19
C PRO A 41 25.85 -7.97 -6.82
N ASP A 42 26.57 -8.74 -6.00
CA ASP A 42 27.63 -9.66 -6.43
C ASP A 42 27.52 -11.02 -5.72
N GLU A 43 28.28 -12.01 -6.19
CA GLU A 43 28.24 -13.37 -5.63
C GLU A 43 28.51 -13.41 -4.12
N LEU A 44 29.41 -12.56 -3.61
CA LEU A 44 29.79 -12.52 -2.20
C LEU A 44 28.66 -11.96 -1.34
N SER A 45 28.16 -10.77 -1.67
CA SER A 45 27.08 -10.09 -0.94
C SER A 45 25.80 -10.92 -0.89
N ILE A 46 25.47 -11.62 -1.99
CA ILE A 46 24.31 -12.53 -2.03
C ILE A 46 24.56 -13.77 -1.17
N THR A 47 25.75 -14.36 -1.22
CA THR A 47 26.12 -15.50 -0.35
C THR A 47 26.04 -15.12 1.13
N GLU A 48 26.52 -13.92 1.49
CA GLU A 48 26.48 -13.41 2.86
C GLU A 48 25.04 -13.16 3.34
N ALA A 49 24.19 -12.56 2.51
CA ALA A 49 22.78 -12.33 2.81
C ALA A 49 22.03 -13.65 3.06
N ILE A 50 22.18 -14.64 2.16
CA ILE A 50 21.58 -15.98 2.29
C ILE A 50 21.98 -16.63 3.62
N ASN A 51 23.27 -16.66 3.93
CA ASN A 51 23.77 -17.28 5.14
C ASN A 51 23.33 -16.52 6.40
N SER A 52 23.29 -15.18 6.36
CA SER A 52 22.87 -14.34 7.48
C SER A 52 21.40 -14.55 7.83
N LEU A 53 20.51 -14.59 6.82
CA LEU A 53 19.08 -14.88 7.03
C LEU A 53 18.87 -16.24 7.73
N ALA A 54 19.58 -17.27 7.29
CA ALA A 54 19.51 -18.59 7.89
C ALA A 54 20.08 -18.61 9.32
N ASN A 55 21.27 -18.04 9.53
CA ASN A 55 21.98 -18.09 10.81
C ASN A 55 21.32 -17.21 11.88
N ARG A 56 20.69 -16.10 11.50
CA ARG A 56 20.00 -15.18 12.42
C ARG A 56 18.54 -15.56 12.67
N GLY A 57 18.07 -16.71 12.17
CA GLY A 57 16.75 -17.26 12.48
C GLY A 57 15.59 -16.69 11.67
N PHE A 58 15.84 -15.87 10.64
CA PHE A 58 14.79 -15.29 9.81
C PHE A 58 14.00 -16.35 9.05
N VAL A 59 14.68 -17.39 8.53
CA VAL A 59 14.00 -18.51 7.86
C VAL A 59 13.02 -19.21 8.83
N ASN A 60 13.41 -19.42 10.08
CA ASN A 60 12.54 -20.00 11.12
C ASN A 60 11.38 -19.09 11.51
N ALA A 61 11.56 -17.76 11.38
CA ALA A 61 10.49 -16.78 11.59
C ALA A 61 9.52 -16.68 10.39
N GLY A 62 9.80 -17.38 9.28
CA GLY A 62 8.93 -17.45 8.09
C GLY A 62 9.47 -16.71 6.86
N TYR A 63 10.59 -15.99 6.98
CA TYR A 63 11.26 -15.31 5.85
C TYR A 63 11.92 -16.32 4.93
N THR A 64 11.12 -16.84 4.00
CA THR A 64 11.47 -17.97 3.13
C THR A 64 11.64 -17.56 1.68
N PHE A 65 11.32 -16.34 1.27
CA PHE A 65 11.59 -15.87 -0.09
C PHE A 65 12.93 -15.14 -0.16
N PHE A 66 13.73 -15.44 -1.18
CA PHE A 66 14.97 -14.73 -1.47
C PHE A 66 14.91 -14.17 -2.89
N GLN A 67 14.76 -12.85 -3.02
CA GLN A 67 14.58 -12.15 -4.28
C GLN A 67 15.86 -11.40 -4.66
N LEU A 68 16.49 -11.86 -5.75
CA LEU A 68 17.56 -11.12 -6.40
C LEU A 68 16.93 -10.09 -7.35
N ASP A 69 17.03 -8.83 -6.98
CA ASP A 69 16.50 -7.68 -7.73
C ASP A 69 17.46 -7.24 -8.86
N CYS A 70 17.34 -6.02 -9.37
CA CYS A 70 18.17 -5.50 -10.46
C CYS A 70 19.69 -5.68 -10.24
N GLY A 71 20.44 -5.66 -11.34
CA GLY A 71 21.91 -5.79 -11.35
C GLY A 71 22.47 -7.20 -11.54
N TRP A 72 21.63 -8.24 -11.59
CA TRP A 72 22.08 -9.62 -11.88
C TRP A 72 22.40 -9.87 -13.37
N ALA A 73 21.76 -9.10 -14.26
CA ALA A 73 21.82 -9.30 -15.70
C ALA A 73 22.96 -8.50 -16.35
N SER A 74 23.51 -9.06 -17.43
CA SER A 74 24.61 -8.48 -18.20
C SER A 74 24.25 -7.08 -18.72
N ARG A 75 25.22 -6.17 -18.61
CA ARG A 75 25.14 -4.78 -19.07
C ARG A 75 25.71 -4.57 -20.48
N ASP A 76 26.03 -5.64 -21.20
CA ASP A 76 26.53 -5.56 -22.58
C ASP A 76 25.43 -5.29 -23.62
N GLY A 77 24.17 -5.24 -23.19
CA GLY A 77 23.02 -4.98 -24.05
C GLY A 77 22.75 -6.11 -25.06
N GLN A 78 23.28 -7.32 -24.83
CA GLN A 78 23.11 -8.47 -25.71
C GLN A 78 22.34 -9.60 -25.04
N ARG A 79 21.58 -10.34 -25.85
CA ARG A 79 20.99 -11.63 -25.45
C ARG A 79 22.02 -12.74 -25.67
N ASN A 80 21.80 -13.88 -25.03
CA ASN A 80 22.59 -15.07 -25.30
C ASN A 80 22.38 -15.49 -26.77
N ALA A 81 23.47 -15.55 -27.56
CA ALA A 81 23.39 -15.80 -29.00
C ALA A 81 22.82 -17.17 -29.38
N THR A 82 22.82 -18.14 -28.45
CA THR A 82 22.30 -19.49 -28.70
C THR A 82 20.85 -19.63 -28.23
N SER A 83 20.54 -19.21 -27.01
CA SER A 83 19.19 -19.38 -26.44
C SER A 83 18.23 -18.21 -26.71
N GLY A 84 18.75 -17.03 -27.02
CA GLY A 84 17.96 -15.79 -27.10
C GLY A 84 17.55 -15.23 -25.73
N ALA A 85 17.86 -15.91 -24.63
CA ALA A 85 17.51 -15.44 -23.28
C ALA A 85 18.41 -14.29 -22.80
N LEU A 86 18.01 -13.62 -21.73
CA LEU A 86 18.86 -12.69 -20.98
C LEU A 86 20.17 -13.35 -20.55
N LYS A 87 21.24 -12.54 -20.45
CA LYS A 87 22.55 -12.97 -19.99
C LYS A 87 22.74 -12.61 -18.51
N ILE A 88 23.39 -13.49 -17.76
CA ILE A 88 23.88 -13.20 -16.40
C ILE A 88 25.16 -12.37 -16.52
N ASP A 89 25.34 -11.40 -15.63
CA ASP A 89 26.61 -10.68 -15.48
C ASP A 89 27.66 -11.57 -14.80
N LEU A 90 28.57 -12.14 -15.59
CA LEU A 90 29.61 -13.04 -15.08
C LEU A 90 30.79 -12.31 -14.41
N ASP A 91 30.89 -10.98 -14.53
CA ASP A 91 31.88 -10.22 -13.78
C ASP A 91 31.47 -10.13 -12.31
N SER A 92 30.17 -9.91 -12.05
CA SER A 92 29.59 -9.88 -10.70
C SER A 92 29.26 -11.29 -10.15
N PHE A 93 28.94 -12.24 -11.04
CA PHE A 93 28.57 -13.62 -10.71
C PHE A 93 29.40 -14.64 -11.52
N PRO A 94 30.70 -14.83 -11.17
CA PRO A 94 31.63 -15.65 -11.96
C PRO A 94 31.19 -17.11 -12.10
N ASN A 95 30.43 -17.64 -11.13
CA ASN A 95 29.90 -19.00 -11.18
C ASN A 95 28.43 -19.08 -11.67
N GLY A 96 27.88 -17.96 -12.15
CA GLY A 96 26.46 -17.82 -12.47
C GLY A 96 25.55 -17.84 -11.23
N LEU A 97 24.24 -17.89 -11.46
CA LEU A 97 23.24 -17.77 -10.39
C LEU A 97 22.71 -19.12 -9.86
N LEU A 98 22.90 -20.21 -10.60
CA LEU A 98 22.39 -21.52 -10.19
C LEU A 98 22.98 -21.96 -8.82
N PRO A 99 24.29 -21.87 -8.56
CA PRO A 99 24.85 -22.22 -7.24
C PRO A 99 24.29 -21.39 -6.09
N LEU A 100 23.97 -20.11 -6.31
CA LEU A 100 23.35 -19.24 -5.30
C LEU A 100 21.90 -19.65 -5.04
N SER A 101 21.15 -19.97 -6.10
CA SER A 101 19.79 -20.50 -5.96
C SER A 101 19.78 -21.83 -5.20
N ASP A 102 20.73 -22.72 -5.47
CA ASP A 102 20.88 -24.01 -4.78
C ASP A 102 21.25 -23.79 -3.31
N LEU A 103 22.14 -22.83 -3.03
CA LEU A 103 22.48 -22.45 -1.66
C LEU A 103 21.26 -21.94 -0.90
N ALA A 104 20.49 -20.99 -1.46
CA ALA A 104 19.28 -20.48 -0.84
C ALA A 104 18.27 -21.61 -0.55
N ARG A 105 18.04 -22.49 -1.53
CA ARG A 105 17.16 -23.66 -1.40
C ARG A 105 17.64 -24.64 -0.34
N SER A 106 18.95 -24.87 -0.24
CA SER A 106 19.54 -25.72 0.82
C SER A 106 19.29 -25.19 2.23
N LYS A 107 19.01 -23.88 2.36
CA LYS A 107 18.66 -23.21 3.61
C LYS A 107 17.15 -23.08 3.83
N GLY A 108 16.32 -23.67 2.96
CA GLY A 108 14.87 -23.65 3.07
C GLY A 108 14.21 -22.41 2.45
N MET A 109 14.94 -21.65 1.62
CA MET A 109 14.38 -20.49 0.92
C MET A 109 13.89 -20.85 -0.49
N LYS A 110 12.87 -20.14 -0.96
CA LYS A 110 12.37 -20.10 -2.32
C LYS A 110 13.09 -18.99 -3.08
N TRP A 111 13.71 -19.34 -4.19
CA TRP A 111 14.45 -18.40 -5.03
C TRP A 111 13.50 -17.59 -5.92
N SER A 112 13.73 -16.28 -6.00
CA SER A 112 12.98 -15.35 -6.83
C SER A 112 13.91 -14.52 -7.71
N MET A 113 13.47 -14.30 -8.95
CA MET A 113 14.17 -13.47 -9.93
C MET A 113 13.44 -12.15 -10.17
N TYR A 114 14.12 -11.25 -10.88
CA TYR A 114 13.63 -9.95 -11.29
C TYR A 114 13.76 -9.76 -12.80
N SER A 115 12.75 -9.16 -13.43
CA SER A 115 12.74 -8.77 -14.84
C SER A 115 11.79 -7.59 -15.09
N ASP A 116 11.65 -7.18 -16.34
CA ASP A 116 10.83 -6.04 -16.76
C ASP A 116 9.97 -6.40 -17.98
N ALA A 117 8.72 -5.92 -18.01
CA ALA A 117 7.78 -6.07 -19.12
C ALA A 117 8.00 -5.06 -20.27
N GLY A 118 9.04 -4.23 -20.15
CA GLY A 118 9.54 -3.29 -21.12
C GLY A 118 10.80 -3.77 -21.85
N TYR A 119 11.37 -2.87 -22.66
CA TYR A 119 12.53 -3.18 -23.51
C TYR A 119 13.85 -3.26 -22.72
N ARG A 120 14.00 -2.45 -21.66
CA ARG A 120 15.14 -2.51 -20.71
C ARG A 120 14.62 -2.62 -19.28
N MET A 121 15.35 -3.36 -18.46
CA MET A 121 15.10 -3.46 -17.03
C MET A 121 15.45 -2.14 -16.33
N CYS A 122 14.82 -1.91 -15.18
CA CYS A 122 15.20 -0.86 -14.27
C CYS A 122 16.67 -1.01 -13.89
N ASP A 123 17.37 0.12 -13.88
CA ASP A 123 18.76 0.17 -13.49
C ASP A 123 19.15 1.57 -13.04
N THR A 124 20.19 1.66 -12.21
CA THR A 124 20.75 2.91 -11.70
C THR A 124 21.48 3.74 -12.77
N GLN A 125 21.73 3.18 -13.96
CA GLN A 125 22.34 3.87 -15.10
C GLN A 125 21.29 4.43 -16.07
N ALA A 126 21.55 5.63 -16.56
CA ALA A 126 20.71 6.32 -17.54
C ALA A 126 21.49 6.56 -18.86
N PRO A 127 21.16 5.88 -19.98
CA PRO A 127 20.12 4.86 -20.13
C PRO A 127 20.52 3.48 -19.63
N SER A 128 19.54 2.73 -19.10
CA SER A 128 19.74 1.39 -18.55
C SER A 128 20.34 0.47 -19.62
N PRO A 129 21.54 -0.09 -19.43
CA PRO A 129 22.16 -0.95 -20.43
C PRO A 129 21.59 -2.38 -20.42
N VAL A 130 20.69 -2.69 -19.49
CA VAL A 130 20.21 -4.04 -19.20
C VAL A 130 18.92 -4.31 -19.98
N LEU A 131 18.88 -5.38 -20.76
CA LEU A 131 17.68 -5.75 -21.55
C LEU A 131 16.54 -6.25 -20.64
N GLY A 132 15.31 -5.89 -20.99
CA GLY A 132 14.07 -6.43 -20.41
C GLY A 132 13.50 -7.56 -21.26
N SER A 133 12.37 -8.11 -20.82
CA SER A 133 11.80 -9.33 -21.40
C SER A 133 10.79 -9.10 -22.51
N LEU A 134 10.49 -7.85 -22.89
CA LEU A 134 9.53 -7.55 -23.94
C LEU A 134 9.83 -8.31 -25.25
N GLY A 135 8.86 -9.10 -25.70
CA GLY A 135 8.94 -9.92 -26.92
C GLY A 135 9.82 -11.19 -26.80
N ASN A 136 10.37 -11.46 -25.62
CA ASN A 136 11.24 -12.60 -25.31
C ASN A 136 10.79 -13.32 -24.03
N GLU A 137 9.55 -13.10 -23.60
CA GLU A 137 9.01 -13.57 -22.32
C GLU A 137 9.12 -15.10 -22.19
N ALA A 138 8.90 -15.85 -23.27
CA ALA A 138 8.96 -17.31 -23.27
C ALA A 138 10.37 -17.84 -22.96
N VAL A 139 11.40 -17.31 -23.63
CA VAL A 139 12.79 -17.76 -23.44
C VAL A 139 13.38 -17.28 -22.11
N ASP A 140 12.95 -16.11 -21.64
CA ASP A 140 13.36 -15.58 -20.34
C ASP A 140 12.68 -16.36 -19.20
N ALA A 141 11.43 -16.80 -19.36
CA ALA A 141 10.77 -17.71 -18.41
C ALA A 141 11.49 -19.07 -18.30
N ASP A 142 11.94 -19.65 -19.42
CA ASP A 142 12.74 -20.88 -19.40
C ASP A 142 14.06 -20.67 -18.64
N LEU A 143 14.72 -19.52 -18.82
CA LEU A 143 15.91 -19.15 -18.06
C LEU A 143 15.60 -19.07 -16.56
N PHE A 144 14.57 -18.33 -16.14
CA PHE A 144 14.22 -18.22 -14.72
C PHE A 144 13.92 -19.58 -14.10
N LYS A 145 13.24 -20.47 -14.84
CA LYS A 145 12.98 -21.82 -14.38
C LYS A 145 14.26 -22.63 -14.21
N SER A 146 15.22 -22.48 -15.14
CA SER A 146 16.53 -23.13 -15.05
C SER A 146 17.37 -22.66 -13.85
N LEU A 147 17.07 -21.47 -13.31
CA LEU A 147 17.66 -20.89 -12.11
C LEU A 147 16.84 -21.19 -10.84
N ASN A 148 15.96 -22.20 -10.89
CA ASN A 148 15.10 -22.62 -9.80
C ASN A 148 14.12 -21.56 -9.27
N ALA A 149 13.78 -20.54 -10.07
CA ALA A 149 12.84 -19.51 -9.65
C ALA A 149 11.44 -20.11 -9.38
N GLU A 150 10.80 -19.63 -8.33
CA GLU A 150 9.41 -19.95 -7.98
C GLU A 150 8.51 -18.70 -7.97
N TYR A 151 9.13 -17.52 -7.94
CA TYR A 151 8.49 -16.20 -7.92
C TYR A 151 9.30 -15.23 -8.79
N VAL A 152 8.63 -14.31 -9.49
CA VAL A 152 9.31 -13.28 -10.30
C VAL A 152 8.71 -11.90 -10.01
N LYS A 153 9.56 -10.92 -9.69
CA LYS A 153 9.17 -9.51 -9.74
C LYS A 153 9.31 -9.03 -11.18
N CYS A 154 8.20 -8.59 -11.76
CA CYS A 154 8.14 -8.04 -13.10
C CYS A 154 7.82 -6.55 -13.00
N THR A 155 8.78 -5.69 -13.33
CA THR A 155 8.59 -4.24 -13.35
C THR A 155 8.13 -3.73 -14.70
N MET A 156 7.68 -2.49 -14.73
CA MET A 156 7.64 -1.65 -15.93
C MET A 156 7.39 -0.22 -15.47
N TYR A 157 8.32 0.76 -15.60
CA TYR A 157 8.13 2.25 -15.60
C TYR A 157 9.41 3.06 -15.37
N HIS A 158 9.39 4.40 -15.31
CA HIS A 158 10.53 5.21 -14.84
C HIS A 158 10.15 6.41 -13.93
N SER A 159 11.03 6.79 -12.99
CA SER A 159 10.99 8.06 -12.26
C SER A 159 11.92 9.11 -12.89
N VAL A 160 11.38 10.05 -13.68
CA VAL A 160 12.14 11.25 -14.05
C VAL A 160 11.87 12.30 -12.98
N GLU A 161 12.85 12.63 -12.14
CA GLU A 161 12.89 13.97 -11.54
C GLU A 161 13.75 14.88 -12.42
N THR A 162 13.22 16.06 -12.72
CA THR A 162 13.84 17.04 -13.61
C THR A 162 14.88 17.92 -12.92
N GLU A 163 15.30 17.65 -11.68
CA GLU A 163 16.24 18.53 -10.96
C GLU A 163 17.33 17.75 -10.19
N PRO A 164 18.63 18.09 -10.36
CA PRO A 164 19.71 17.46 -9.62
C PRO A 164 19.74 17.99 -8.18
N SER A 165 19.14 17.26 -7.23
CA SER A 165 19.43 17.49 -5.80
C SER A 165 20.84 16.95 -5.46
N PRO A 166 21.74 17.77 -4.89
CA PRO A 166 23.12 17.35 -4.58
C PRO A 166 23.24 16.49 -3.31
N LEU A 167 22.12 16.14 -2.67
CA LEU A 167 22.11 15.36 -1.43
C LEU A 167 21.15 14.19 -1.60
N ILE A 168 21.73 12.98 -1.59
CA ILE A 168 21.10 11.67 -1.80
C ILE A 168 20.88 11.38 -3.28
N ARG A 169 21.85 10.67 -3.88
CA ARG A 169 21.59 9.88 -5.10
C ARG A 169 20.67 8.73 -4.70
N ILE A 170 19.37 8.97 -4.65
CA ILE A 170 18.41 7.87 -4.87
C ILE A 170 18.70 7.47 -6.32
N ALA A 171 19.15 6.25 -6.52
CA ALA A 171 19.36 5.79 -7.88
C ALA A 171 17.98 5.70 -8.54
N ASP A 172 17.70 6.62 -9.45
CA ASP A 172 16.46 6.64 -10.21
C ASP A 172 16.41 5.38 -11.08
N ASP A 173 15.43 4.51 -10.83
CA ASP A 173 15.22 3.31 -11.62
C ASP A 173 14.64 3.70 -12.99
N ASN A 174 15.42 3.45 -14.06
CA ASN A 174 15.01 3.75 -15.43
C ASN A 174 14.57 2.49 -16.17
N CYS A 175 13.26 2.23 -16.25
CA CYS A 175 12.74 1.06 -16.93
C CYS A 175 12.06 1.48 -18.24
N TYR A 176 12.81 1.30 -19.34
CA TYR A 176 12.50 1.79 -20.68
C TYR A 176 11.38 0.98 -21.31
N ALA A 177 10.14 1.33 -20.98
CA ALA A 177 8.98 0.57 -21.39
C ALA A 177 8.79 0.50 -22.92
N ASP A 178 9.08 1.57 -23.67
CA ASP A 178 8.67 1.67 -25.09
C ASP A 178 9.80 1.59 -26.10
N GLY A 179 11.06 1.54 -25.65
CA GLY A 179 12.21 1.38 -26.53
C GLY A 179 13.52 1.91 -25.94
N PRO A 180 14.65 1.77 -26.65
CA PRO A 180 15.98 2.02 -26.09
C PRO A 180 16.34 3.49 -25.87
N SER A 181 15.53 4.46 -26.36
CA SER A 181 15.86 5.89 -26.23
C SER A 181 15.35 6.50 -24.93
N ALA A 182 16.04 7.53 -24.43
CA ALA A 182 15.62 8.32 -23.26
C ALA A 182 14.24 8.98 -23.43
N SER A 183 13.79 9.23 -24.66
CA SER A 183 12.46 9.78 -24.95
C SER A 183 11.35 8.72 -24.96
N GLN A 184 11.71 7.43 -24.94
CA GLN A 184 10.79 6.29 -24.82
C GLN A 184 10.72 5.76 -23.40
N ASN A 185 11.16 6.61 -22.46
CA ASN A 185 11.10 6.38 -21.04
C ASN A 185 9.70 6.77 -20.55
N ALA A 186 9.08 5.93 -19.72
CA ALA A 186 7.71 6.15 -19.31
C ALA A 186 7.68 6.95 -18.00
N PRO A 187 7.22 8.22 -17.97
CA PRO A 187 6.84 8.87 -16.71
C PRO A 187 5.76 8.03 -16.00
N LYS A 188 5.50 8.29 -14.72
CA LYS A 188 4.44 7.65 -13.90
C LYS A 188 3.01 8.04 -14.36
N ASP A 189 2.78 7.97 -15.67
CA ASP A 189 1.53 8.23 -16.37
C ASP A 189 0.78 6.94 -16.61
N SER A 190 -0.56 7.01 -16.59
CA SER A 190 -1.43 5.87 -16.87
C SER A 190 -1.18 5.27 -18.26
N ARG A 191 -1.25 3.95 -18.39
CA ARG A 191 -1.00 3.23 -19.66
C ARG A 191 -2.13 2.33 -20.08
N THR A 192 -2.22 2.08 -21.39
CA THR A 192 -3.26 1.25 -22.01
C THR A 192 -2.81 -0.19 -22.31
N ASP A 193 -1.55 -0.54 -22.03
CA ASP A 193 -0.94 -1.80 -22.45
C ASP A 193 -0.45 -2.71 -21.29
N PHE A 194 -0.63 -2.31 -20.02
CA PHE A 194 -0.28 -3.14 -18.86
C PHE A 194 -0.86 -4.54 -18.92
N VAL A 195 -2.17 -4.63 -19.09
CA VAL A 195 -2.90 -5.90 -19.01
C VAL A 195 -2.29 -6.86 -20.02
N THR A 196 -2.03 -6.41 -21.25
CA THR A 196 -1.40 -7.23 -22.29
C THR A 196 0.00 -7.67 -21.91
N ARG A 197 0.87 -6.74 -21.47
CA ARG A 197 2.29 -7.02 -21.21
C ARG A 197 2.47 -7.95 -20.01
N PHE A 198 1.85 -7.64 -18.87
CA PHE A 198 1.95 -8.47 -17.68
C PHE A 198 1.27 -9.83 -17.86
N THR A 199 0.13 -9.89 -18.57
CA THR A 199 -0.50 -11.19 -18.90
C THR A 199 0.39 -12.08 -19.75
N THR A 200 1.16 -11.50 -20.67
CA THR A 200 2.07 -12.26 -21.54
C THR A 200 3.18 -12.90 -20.69
N MET A 201 3.85 -12.11 -19.85
CA MET A 201 4.85 -12.65 -18.91
C MET A 201 4.23 -13.70 -17.97
N TRP A 202 3.08 -13.40 -17.37
CA TRP A 202 2.38 -14.33 -16.47
C TRP A 202 2.12 -15.69 -17.10
N LYS A 203 1.63 -15.73 -18.35
CA LYS A 203 1.37 -16.97 -19.08
C LYS A 203 2.64 -17.79 -19.31
N GLU A 204 3.73 -17.12 -19.68
CA GLU A 204 5.01 -17.81 -19.92
C GLU A 204 5.63 -18.33 -18.62
N LEU A 205 5.50 -17.61 -17.51
CA LEU A 205 5.87 -18.12 -16.17
C LEU A 205 5.03 -19.34 -15.79
N GLN A 206 3.71 -19.31 -16.01
CA GLN A 206 2.85 -20.47 -15.76
C GLN A 206 3.23 -21.67 -16.64
N ARG A 207 3.59 -21.44 -17.92
CA ARG A 207 4.01 -22.49 -18.86
C ARG A 207 5.18 -23.31 -18.32
N VAL A 208 6.13 -22.67 -17.65
CA VAL A 208 7.32 -23.32 -17.07
C VAL A 208 7.14 -23.75 -15.62
N GLY A 209 5.95 -23.54 -15.04
CA GLY A 209 5.63 -23.90 -13.66
C GLY A 209 6.27 -22.98 -12.62
N ILE A 210 6.36 -21.67 -12.90
CA ILE A 210 6.62 -20.62 -11.92
C ILE A 210 5.27 -20.04 -11.52
N THR A 211 4.83 -20.29 -10.29
CA THR A 211 3.43 -20.07 -9.87
C THR A 211 3.14 -18.71 -9.22
N GLY A 212 4.14 -17.85 -9.07
CA GLY A 212 3.95 -16.52 -8.50
C GLY A 212 4.65 -15.42 -9.28
N MET A 213 4.01 -14.26 -9.30
CA MET A 213 4.53 -13.05 -9.94
C MET A 213 4.07 -11.82 -9.17
N LEU A 214 4.99 -10.90 -8.92
CA LEU A 214 4.71 -9.54 -8.48
C LEU A 214 4.67 -8.61 -9.69
N VAL A 215 3.55 -7.93 -9.88
CA VAL A 215 3.46 -6.78 -10.80
C VAL A 215 4.00 -5.55 -10.11
N CYS A 216 5.09 -4.97 -10.62
CA CYS A 216 5.77 -3.80 -10.04
C CYS A 216 5.74 -2.61 -11.01
N GLN A 217 4.59 -1.95 -11.09
CA GLN A 217 4.28 -0.77 -11.89
C GLN A 217 4.17 0.53 -11.08
N TRP A 218 4.65 0.52 -9.83
CA TRP A 218 4.67 1.64 -8.90
C TRP A 218 3.34 2.33 -8.58
N GLY A 219 2.26 1.57 -8.42
CA GLY A 219 0.95 2.12 -8.11
C GLY A 219 0.29 2.88 -9.27
N VAL A 220 0.88 2.86 -10.47
CA VAL A 220 0.37 3.59 -11.63
C VAL A 220 -0.90 2.91 -12.17
N PRO A 221 -1.98 3.67 -12.47
CA PRO A 221 -3.24 3.09 -12.91
C PRO A 221 -3.23 2.69 -14.39
N TYR A 222 -4.07 1.71 -14.72
CA TYR A 222 -4.39 1.33 -16.09
C TYR A 222 -5.38 2.32 -16.70
N SER A 223 -5.15 2.72 -17.95
CA SER A 223 -6.00 3.67 -18.67
C SER A 223 -7.00 2.93 -19.55
N THR A 224 -8.29 3.18 -19.34
CA THR A 224 -9.40 2.62 -20.12
C THR A 224 -10.24 3.72 -20.76
N THR A 225 -11.13 3.34 -21.67
CA THR A 225 -12.13 4.27 -22.24
C THR A 225 -13.12 4.82 -21.21
N SER A 226 -13.28 4.15 -20.07
CA SER A 226 -14.17 4.52 -18.96
C SER A 226 -13.47 5.28 -17.82
N GLY A 227 -12.16 5.48 -17.92
CA GLY A 227 -11.35 6.15 -16.90
C GLY A 227 -10.17 5.30 -16.44
N LEU A 228 -9.61 5.67 -15.28
CA LEU A 228 -8.47 4.99 -14.70
C LEU A 228 -8.93 3.82 -13.82
N GLU A 229 -8.24 2.71 -13.94
CA GLU A 229 -8.40 1.53 -13.08
C GLU A 229 -7.16 1.37 -12.21
N GLY A 230 -7.35 1.23 -10.91
CA GLY A 230 -6.26 1.03 -9.98
C GLY A 230 -5.60 -0.35 -10.11
N PRO A 231 -4.39 -0.52 -9.55
CA PRO A 231 -3.66 -1.78 -9.58
C PRO A 231 -4.44 -2.93 -8.98
N SER A 232 -5.24 -2.68 -7.94
CA SER A 232 -6.03 -3.71 -7.28
C SER A 232 -7.07 -4.34 -8.20
N GLU A 233 -7.59 -3.56 -9.15
CA GLU A 233 -8.62 -3.94 -10.09
C GLU A 233 -8.02 -4.71 -11.28
N TRP A 234 -7.12 -4.06 -12.04
CA TRP A 234 -6.68 -4.60 -13.34
C TRP A 234 -5.69 -5.76 -13.23
N THR A 235 -5.02 -5.94 -12.08
CA THR A 235 -4.08 -7.07 -11.88
C THR A 235 -4.76 -8.39 -11.50
N THR A 236 -6.08 -8.37 -11.26
CA THR A 236 -6.83 -9.56 -10.83
C THR A 236 -6.69 -10.70 -11.85
N GLY A 237 -6.13 -11.82 -11.40
CA GLY A 237 -5.99 -13.04 -12.21
C GLY A 237 -4.81 -13.03 -13.19
N ILE A 238 -3.98 -11.97 -13.19
CA ILE A 238 -2.78 -11.87 -14.04
C ILE A 238 -1.48 -11.80 -13.24
N SER A 239 -1.55 -11.92 -11.91
CA SER A 239 -0.42 -12.05 -10.99
C SER A 239 -0.88 -12.64 -9.65
N THR A 240 0.05 -12.90 -8.73
CA THR A 240 -0.28 -13.28 -7.34
C THR A 240 -0.22 -12.09 -6.37
N SER A 241 0.48 -11.04 -6.76
CA SER A 241 0.61 -9.78 -6.04
C SER A 241 0.81 -8.61 -7.00
N PHE A 242 0.59 -7.40 -6.48
CA PHE A 242 0.81 -6.16 -7.21
C PHE A 242 1.31 -5.08 -6.26
N ARG A 243 2.21 -4.23 -6.75
CA ARG A 243 2.65 -3.03 -6.04
C ARG A 243 1.51 -2.02 -5.98
N LEU A 244 1.21 -1.59 -4.76
CA LEU A 244 0.14 -0.63 -4.49
C LEU A 244 0.60 0.83 -4.59
N SER A 245 1.91 1.05 -4.45
CA SER A 245 2.58 2.35 -4.49
C SER A 245 3.85 2.29 -5.32
N ASP A 246 4.42 3.46 -5.60
CA ASP A 246 5.82 3.57 -6.01
C ASP A 246 6.76 3.35 -4.83
N ASP A 247 8.05 3.51 -5.08
CA ASP A 247 9.07 3.04 -4.15
C ASP A 247 8.99 3.77 -2.81
N ILE A 248 9.21 3.02 -1.74
CA ILE A 248 9.14 3.54 -0.38
C ILE A 248 10.19 4.62 -0.18
N ALA A 249 11.46 4.36 -0.49
CA ALA A 249 12.57 5.23 -0.11
C ALA A 249 12.60 5.54 1.40
N THR A 250 13.64 6.26 1.82
CA THR A 250 13.94 6.46 3.25
C THR A 250 13.04 7.51 3.92
N GLY A 251 12.62 7.25 5.16
CA GLY A 251 12.02 8.23 6.07
C GLY A 251 10.51 8.12 6.28
N TRP A 252 10.03 8.61 7.43
CA TRP A 252 8.62 8.48 7.87
C TRP A 252 7.59 9.07 6.88
N GLY A 253 7.91 10.19 6.23
CA GLY A 253 7.01 10.81 5.26
C GLY A 253 6.64 9.87 4.10
N ASN A 254 7.56 8.98 3.71
CA ASN A 254 7.30 7.98 2.69
C ASN A 254 6.45 6.81 3.19
N VAL A 255 6.68 6.37 4.42
CA VAL A 255 5.81 5.38 5.09
C VAL A 255 4.38 5.93 5.13
N TYR A 256 4.19 7.18 5.55
CA TYR A 256 2.89 7.84 5.62
C TYR A 256 2.23 8.00 4.23
N ARG A 257 3.01 8.31 3.20
CA ARG A 257 2.53 8.42 1.81
C ARG A 257 1.98 7.10 1.26
N ILE A 258 2.69 5.98 1.45
CA ILE A 258 2.25 4.65 1.02
C ILE A 258 1.07 4.17 1.86
N TYR A 259 1.12 4.42 3.16
CA TYR A 259 0.03 4.14 4.09
C TYR A 259 -1.29 4.82 3.67
N ASN A 260 -1.25 6.06 3.16
CA ASN A 260 -2.43 6.73 2.60
C ASN A 260 -2.88 6.15 1.24
N GLN A 261 -1.98 5.56 0.45
CA GLN A 261 -2.35 4.79 -0.75
C GLN A 261 -3.05 3.48 -0.40
N ALA A 262 -2.63 2.82 0.68
CA ALA A 262 -3.23 1.56 1.11
C ALA A 262 -4.69 1.71 1.57
N VAL A 263 -5.12 2.91 1.99
CA VAL A 263 -6.48 3.16 2.54
C VAL A 263 -7.60 2.67 1.60
N HIS A 264 -7.60 3.07 0.33
CA HIS A 264 -8.66 2.66 -0.59
C HIS A 264 -8.53 1.20 -1.02
N ILE A 265 -7.29 0.70 -1.12
CA ILE A 265 -7.00 -0.68 -1.55
C ILE A 265 -7.43 -1.67 -0.49
N ALA A 266 -7.23 -1.36 0.80
CA ALA A 266 -7.69 -2.18 1.91
C ALA A 266 -9.22 -2.40 1.87
N ARG A 267 -9.96 -1.40 1.38
CA ARG A 267 -11.43 -1.40 1.30
C ARG A 267 -11.99 -1.94 -0.01
N SER A 268 -11.14 -2.25 -0.98
CA SER A 268 -11.53 -2.72 -2.30
C SER A 268 -12.32 -4.04 -2.26
N GLY A 269 -12.09 -4.86 -1.23
CA GLY A 269 -12.67 -6.19 -1.10
C GLY A 269 -12.12 -7.23 -2.08
N VAL A 270 -11.10 -6.88 -2.87
CA VAL A 270 -10.46 -7.81 -3.83
C VAL A 270 -9.16 -8.40 -3.29
N ILE A 271 -8.61 -7.85 -2.20
CA ILE A 271 -7.41 -8.40 -1.55
C ILE A 271 -7.75 -9.74 -0.90
N GLY A 272 -6.93 -10.75 -1.16
CA GLY A 272 -7.13 -12.09 -0.64
C GLY A 272 -6.02 -13.06 -1.05
N PRO A 273 -6.14 -14.36 -0.69
CA PRO A 273 -5.21 -15.38 -1.14
C PRO A 273 -5.03 -15.34 -2.67
N GLY A 274 -3.77 -15.32 -3.13
CA GLY A 274 -3.43 -15.23 -4.55
C GLY A 274 -3.66 -13.87 -5.21
N HIS A 275 -4.04 -12.82 -4.47
CA HIS A 275 -4.15 -11.44 -4.96
C HIS A 275 -3.82 -10.44 -3.84
N ILE A 276 -2.53 -10.23 -3.61
CA ILE A 276 -2.02 -9.52 -2.44
C ILE A 276 -1.42 -8.17 -2.83
N ALA A 277 -1.86 -7.10 -2.16
CA ALA A 277 -1.28 -5.78 -2.31
C ALA A 277 0.09 -5.72 -1.64
N ASP A 278 1.08 -5.20 -2.36
CA ASP A 278 2.46 -5.03 -1.90
C ASP A 278 2.75 -3.54 -1.69
N ALA A 279 2.93 -3.16 -0.42
CA ALA A 279 3.29 -1.82 0.05
C ALA A 279 4.80 -1.52 -0.08
N ASP A 280 5.53 -2.32 -0.86
CA ASP A 280 6.96 -2.22 -1.10
C ASP A 280 7.82 -2.71 0.08
N LEU A 281 9.14 -2.70 -0.15
CA LEU A 281 10.17 -3.26 0.73
C LEU A 281 10.18 -2.63 2.13
N LEU A 282 10.66 -3.40 3.12
CA LEU A 282 10.81 -2.93 4.49
C LEU A 282 12.07 -2.04 4.64
N GLU A 283 11.89 -0.86 5.24
CA GLU A 283 12.98 0.05 5.61
C GLU A 283 13.51 -0.19 7.04
N VAL A 284 13.03 -1.24 7.72
CA VAL A 284 13.54 -1.62 9.05
C VAL A 284 15.02 -2.02 8.93
N GLY A 285 15.89 -1.35 9.67
CA GLY A 285 17.35 -1.50 9.58
C GLY A 285 18.05 -0.39 8.79
N ASN A 286 17.32 0.33 7.94
CA ASN A 286 17.87 1.44 7.16
C ASN A 286 17.85 2.73 7.99
N SER A 287 18.64 3.73 7.56
CA SER A 287 18.69 5.02 8.25
C SER A 287 17.43 5.84 8.01
N GLY A 288 17.27 6.98 8.70
CA GLY A 288 16.18 7.94 8.42
C GLY A 288 14.88 7.76 9.19
N MET A 289 14.77 6.72 10.03
CA MET A 289 13.66 6.54 10.98
C MET A 289 14.18 6.10 12.35
N THR A 290 13.49 6.54 13.40
CA THR A 290 13.66 6.04 14.77
C THR A 290 13.22 4.57 14.88
N VAL A 291 13.62 3.88 15.95
CA VAL A 291 13.18 2.50 16.19
C VAL A 291 11.66 2.41 16.31
N ASP A 292 11.01 3.38 16.96
CA ASP A 292 9.55 3.42 17.10
C ASP A 292 8.84 3.59 15.74
N GLU A 293 9.36 4.45 14.86
CA GLU A 293 8.85 4.60 13.49
C GLU A 293 9.04 3.32 12.67
N GLN A 294 10.20 2.66 12.78
CA GLN A 294 10.46 1.38 12.11
C GLN A 294 9.54 0.26 12.62
N ALA A 295 9.28 0.23 13.93
CA ALA A 295 8.32 -0.70 14.54
C ALA A 295 6.90 -0.44 14.03
N THR A 296 6.45 0.82 14.01
CA THR A 296 5.14 1.19 13.47
C THR A 296 5.02 0.88 11.98
N HIS A 297 6.07 1.10 11.18
CA HIS A 297 6.12 0.71 9.77
C HIS A 297 5.95 -0.81 9.62
N PHE A 298 6.69 -1.62 10.38
CA PHE A 298 6.57 -3.07 10.36
C PHE A 298 5.15 -3.54 10.74
N ALA A 299 4.57 -2.99 11.80
CA ALA A 299 3.21 -3.33 12.22
C ALA A 299 2.16 -2.93 11.16
N SER A 300 2.31 -1.76 10.55
CA SER A 300 1.42 -1.30 9.48
C SER A 300 1.47 -2.25 8.28
N TRP A 301 2.67 -2.61 7.79
CA TRP A 301 2.83 -3.54 6.65
C TRP A 301 2.29 -4.92 6.98
N ALA A 302 2.57 -5.42 8.19
CA ALA A 302 2.09 -6.72 8.65
C ALA A 302 0.55 -6.76 8.64
N MET A 303 -0.11 -5.75 9.20
CA MET A 303 -1.56 -5.73 9.38
C MET A 303 -2.34 -5.29 8.13
N LEU A 304 -1.70 -4.54 7.23
CA LEU A 304 -2.20 -4.30 5.86
C LEU A 304 -2.02 -5.52 4.94
N LYS A 305 -1.49 -6.64 5.45
CA LYS A 305 -1.21 -7.87 4.70
C LYS A 305 -0.28 -7.65 3.51
N SER A 306 0.64 -6.69 3.63
CA SER A 306 1.70 -6.50 2.64
C SER A 306 2.68 -7.66 2.67
N ALA A 307 3.44 -7.83 1.59
CA ALA A 307 4.70 -8.55 1.63
C ALA A 307 5.61 -7.94 2.73
N LEU A 308 6.31 -8.81 3.47
CA LEU A 308 7.33 -8.42 4.45
C LEU A 308 8.70 -8.81 3.90
N MET A 309 9.18 -7.99 2.97
CA MET A 309 10.47 -8.20 2.30
C MET A 309 11.53 -7.32 2.95
N ILE A 310 12.45 -7.93 3.70
CA ILE A 310 13.61 -7.25 4.29
C ILE A 310 14.51 -6.76 3.14
N SER A 311 14.94 -5.50 3.16
CA SER A 311 15.89 -4.98 2.17
C SER A 311 17.01 -4.15 2.81
N THR A 312 17.44 -4.60 3.99
CA THR A 312 18.55 -4.01 4.74
C THR A 312 19.72 -5.00 4.81
N ASN A 313 20.89 -4.49 5.25
CA ASN A 313 22.03 -5.34 5.53
C ASN A 313 21.77 -6.20 6.78
N VAL A 314 21.35 -7.44 6.54
CA VAL A 314 21.02 -8.42 7.58
C VAL A 314 22.21 -8.73 8.49
N THR A 315 23.45 -8.57 8.04
CA THR A 315 24.64 -8.78 8.90
C THR A 315 24.81 -7.66 9.93
N ALA A 316 24.32 -6.45 9.64
CA ALA A 316 24.52 -5.25 10.44
C ALA A 316 23.33 -4.90 11.35
N LEU A 317 22.20 -5.62 11.25
CA LEU A 317 21.04 -5.38 12.09
C LEU A 317 21.35 -5.52 13.57
N SER A 318 20.87 -4.58 14.38
CA SER A 318 20.88 -4.69 15.84
C SER A 318 19.88 -5.74 16.31
N ASP A 319 20.09 -6.30 17.51
CA ASP A 319 19.18 -7.28 18.10
C ASP A 319 17.76 -6.70 18.32
N GLU A 320 17.67 -5.40 18.61
CA GLU A 320 16.40 -4.69 18.75
C GLU A 320 15.60 -4.72 17.44
N LEU A 321 16.22 -4.41 16.30
CA LEU A 321 15.53 -4.42 15.00
C LEU A 321 15.30 -5.84 14.47
N VAL A 322 16.16 -6.80 14.81
CA VAL A 322 15.86 -8.22 14.60
C VAL A 322 14.61 -8.63 15.36
N SER A 323 14.42 -8.17 16.60
CA SER A 323 13.22 -8.49 17.39
C SER A 323 11.94 -7.91 16.80
N VAL A 324 12.02 -6.73 16.17
CA VAL A 324 10.90 -6.13 15.41
C VAL A 324 10.56 -7.03 14.23
N LEU A 325 11.54 -7.33 13.37
CA LEU A 325 11.32 -8.16 12.17
C LEU A 325 10.88 -9.59 12.52
N GLN A 326 11.33 -10.15 13.64
CA GLN A 326 10.96 -11.52 14.06
C GLN A 326 9.77 -11.56 15.02
N ASN A 327 9.01 -10.46 15.15
CA ASN A 327 7.84 -10.42 16.02
C ASN A 327 6.78 -11.42 15.56
N LYS A 328 6.67 -12.54 16.28
CA LYS A 328 5.79 -13.67 15.94
C LYS A 328 4.31 -13.30 15.95
N ASP A 329 3.90 -12.37 16.79
CA ASP A 329 2.51 -11.96 16.90
C ASP A 329 2.08 -11.11 15.70
N LEU A 330 2.91 -10.16 15.28
CA LEU A 330 2.67 -9.38 14.06
C LEU A 330 2.77 -10.24 12.80
N ILE A 331 3.76 -11.14 12.72
CA ILE A 331 3.85 -12.12 11.63
C ILE A 331 2.60 -13.00 11.58
N ALA A 332 2.08 -13.45 12.73
CA ALA A 332 0.84 -14.23 12.77
C ALA A 332 -0.36 -13.44 12.27
N ILE A 333 -0.43 -12.12 12.55
CA ILE A 333 -1.44 -11.26 11.91
C ILE A 333 -1.22 -11.21 10.40
N ASN A 334 0.00 -10.95 9.92
CA ASN A 334 0.29 -10.91 8.49
C ASN A 334 -0.07 -12.22 7.77
N GLN A 335 0.18 -13.36 8.42
CA GLN A 335 -0.02 -14.72 7.90
C GLN A 335 -1.39 -15.31 8.24
N ASP A 336 -2.33 -14.53 8.76
CA ASP A 336 -3.71 -14.98 8.95
C ASP A 336 -4.36 -15.31 7.59
N SER A 337 -5.05 -16.45 7.54
CA SER A 337 -5.54 -17.07 6.31
C SER A 337 -6.69 -16.34 5.63
N ALA A 338 -7.30 -15.35 6.28
CA ALA A 338 -8.31 -14.51 5.63
C ALA A 338 -7.66 -13.56 4.61
N VAL A 339 -6.38 -13.20 4.81
CA VAL A 339 -5.64 -12.22 3.99
C VAL A 339 -6.43 -10.92 3.83
N LYS A 340 -7.15 -10.52 4.89
CA LYS A 340 -7.93 -9.28 4.93
C LYS A 340 -7.13 -8.16 5.57
N PRO A 341 -6.77 -7.09 4.84
CA PRO A 341 -6.11 -5.94 5.43
C PRO A 341 -7.00 -5.26 6.49
N ILE A 342 -6.36 -4.64 7.47
CA ILE A 342 -7.06 -3.69 8.35
C ILE A 342 -7.52 -2.47 7.54
N GLU A 343 -8.67 -1.91 7.91
CA GLU A 343 -9.24 -0.69 7.32
C GLU A 343 -9.12 0.49 8.28
N LEU A 344 -8.92 1.69 7.74
CA LEU A 344 -8.92 2.92 8.53
C LEU A 344 -10.34 3.19 9.02
N VAL A 345 -10.53 3.14 10.34
CA VAL A 345 -11.81 3.39 11.01
C VAL A 345 -12.03 4.89 11.17
N GLN A 346 -11.01 5.59 11.67
CA GLN A 346 -11.08 7.01 11.95
C GLN A 346 -9.69 7.63 11.99
N ARG A 347 -9.59 8.86 11.49
CA ARG A 347 -8.40 9.71 11.57
C ARG A 347 -8.68 10.94 12.40
N TRP A 348 -7.82 11.19 13.39
CA TRP A 348 -7.67 12.49 14.04
C TRP A 348 -6.44 13.15 13.45
N THR A 349 -6.67 14.09 12.53
CA THR A 349 -5.61 14.69 11.70
C THR A 349 -4.50 15.27 12.57
N SER A 350 -3.24 14.87 12.28
CA SER A 350 -2.04 15.25 13.05
C SER A 350 -2.02 14.81 14.52
N ASP A 351 -2.90 13.89 14.92
CA ASP A 351 -2.98 13.31 16.28
C ASP A 351 -2.77 11.80 16.25
N ARG A 352 -3.73 11.04 15.71
CA ARG A 352 -3.66 9.58 15.62
C ARG A 352 -4.59 9.01 14.55
N ASP A 353 -4.30 7.79 14.12
CA ASP A 353 -5.21 6.97 13.35
C ASP A 353 -5.63 5.72 14.12
N LEU A 354 -6.87 5.29 13.92
CA LEU A 354 -7.40 4.00 14.38
C LEU A 354 -7.76 3.13 13.19
N TRP A 355 -7.21 1.91 13.17
CA TRP A 355 -7.48 0.90 12.17
C TRP A 355 -7.98 -0.38 12.82
N SER A 356 -8.83 -1.11 12.11
CA SER A 356 -9.25 -2.44 12.52
C SER A 356 -9.55 -3.35 11.34
N GLY A 357 -9.46 -4.66 11.54
CA GLY A 357 -9.82 -5.65 10.54
C GLY A 357 -10.06 -7.02 11.16
N ASP A 358 -10.94 -7.79 10.52
CA ASP A 358 -11.32 -9.13 10.98
C ASP A 358 -10.23 -10.16 10.63
N LEU A 359 -10.00 -11.11 11.55
CA LEU A 359 -9.15 -12.28 11.34
C LEU A 359 -10.00 -13.53 11.03
N ALA A 360 -9.39 -14.55 10.42
CA ALA A 360 -10.10 -15.76 9.98
C ALA A 360 -10.82 -16.49 11.12
N ASN A 361 -10.30 -16.39 12.34
CA ASN A 361 -10.83 -17.05 13.53
C ASN A 361 -11.92 -16.24 14.26
N GLY A 362 -12.33 -15.08 13.75
CA GLY A 362 -13.33 -14.20 14.35
C GLY A 362 -12.78 -13.18 15.35
N ASP A 363 -11.45 -13.14 15.56
CA ASP A 363 -10.80 -12.08 16.31
C ASP A 363 -10.63 -10.81 15.46
N ILE A 364 -10.23 -9.72 16.10
CA ILE A 364 -10.03 -8.42 15.44
C ILE A 364 -8.58 -7.98 15.63
N ALA A 365 -7.92 -7.62 14.54
CA ALA A 365 -6.65 -6.91 14.55
C ALA A 365 -6.91 -5.40 14.68
N VAL A 366 -6.23 -4.72 15.60
CA VAL A 366 -6.39 -3.27 15.84
C VAL A 366 -5.03 -2.58 15.86
N LEU A 367 -4.87 -1.52 15.07
CA LEU A 367 -3.67 -0.71 15.04
C LEU A 367 -4.03 0.75 15.33
N ILE A 368 -3.39 1.33 16.34
CA ILE A 368 -3.43 2.78 16.59
C ILE A 368 -2.06 3.33 16.31
N VAL A 369 -1.97 4.32 15.42
CA VAL A 369 -0.72 4.98 15.03
C VAL A 369 -0.72 6.40 15.55
N ASP A 370 0.33 6.78 16.29
CA ASP A 370 0.55 8.19 16.62
C ASP A 370 0.99 8.95 15.35
N LEU A 371 0.33 10.05 15.03
CA LEU A 371 0.74 10.91 13.90
C LEU A 371 1.49 12.16 14.38
N SER A 372 1.85 12.20 15.66
CA SER A 372 2.57 13.30 16.29
C SER A 372 4.06 12.94 16.47
N ASN A 373 4.87 13.96 16.74
CA ASN A 373 6.29 13.79 17.06
C ASN A 373 6.55 13.77 18.58
N ALA A 374 5.52 13.56 19.40
CA ALA A 374 5.60 13.69 20.85
C ALA A 374 5.38 12.36 21.57
N ARG A 375 6.19 12.11 22.61
CA ARG A 375 5.93 11.01 23.54
C ARG A 375 4.64 11.30 24.32
N ARG A 376 3.67 10.39 24.26
CA ARG A 376 2.37 10.55 24.91
C ARG A 376 1.66 9.22 25.12
N THR A 377 0.54 9.27 25.84
CA THR A 377 -0.32 8.10 26.02
C THR A 377 -1.30 7.99 24.86
N LEU A 378 -1.20 6.90 24.09
CA LEU A 378 -2.25 6.48 23.16
C LEU A 378 -3.27 5.61 23.87
N SER A 379 -4.52 5.70 23.45
CA SER A 379 -5.63 4.93 24.02
C SER A 379 -6.57 4.42 22.94
N LEU A 380 -6.89 3.13 22.99
CA LEU A 380 -8.05 2.53 22.34
C LEU A 380 -9.24 2.62 23.28
N GLN A 381 -10.34 3.25 22.86
CA GLN A 381 -11.62 3.06 23.52
C GLN A 381 -12.38 1.96 22.77
N LEU A 382 -12.79 0.89 23.44
CA LEU A 382 -13.50 -0.22 22.79
C LEU A 382 -14.82 0.24 22.13
N SER A 383 -15.45 1.28 22.69
CA SER A 383 -16.64 1.91 22.12
C SER A 383 -16.42 2.55 20.75
N GLU A 384 -15.19 2.97 20.40
CA GLU A 384 -14.83 3.46 19.06
C GLU A 384 -15.00 2.36 18.00
N LEU A 385 -14.94 1.09 18.41
CA LEU A 385 -15.16 -0.10 17.56
C LEU A 385 -16.54 -0.73 17.77
N GLY A 386 -17.42 -0.12 18.58
CA GLY A 386 -18.71 -0.69 18.96
C GLY A 386 -18.59 -1.92 19.88
N ILE A 387 -17.49 -2.04 20.61
CA ILE A 387 -17.18 -3.17 21.50
C ILE A 387 -17.39 -2.75 22.96
N THR A 388 -18.02 -3.60 23.76
CA THR A 388 -18.19 -3.40 25.22
C THR A 388 -17.09 -4.05 26.02
N SER A 389 -16.61 -5.22 25.59
CA SER A 389 -15.48 -5.90 26.24
C SER A 389 -14.75 -6.82 25.26
N ALA A 390 -13.46 -7.04 25.51
CA ALA A 390 -12.62 -7.97 24.77
C ALA A 390 -11.39 -8.35 25.61
N ASP A 391 -10.79 -9.49 25.30
CA ASP A 391 -9.42 -9.82 25.69
C ASP A 391 -8.46 -9.16 24.72
N ILE A 392 -7.65 -8.24 25.21
CA ILE A 392 -6.74 -7.42 24.41
C ILE A 392 -5.32 -7.96 24.59
N LYS A 393 -4.75 -8.50 23.51
CA LYS A 393 -3.35 -8.89 23.42
C LYS A 393 -2.52 -7.77 22.80
N ASP A 394 -1.53 -7.26 23.52
CA ASP A 394 -0.50 -6.36 22.98
C ASP A 394 0.52 -7.18 22.18
N LEU A 395 0.60 -6.94 20.86
CA LEU A 395 1.44 -7.71 19.94
C LEU A 395 2.93 -7.38 20.09
N TRP A 396 3.30 -6.31 20.79
CA TRP A 396 4.69 -6.00 21.10
C TRP A 396 5.21 -6.76 22.32
N THR A 397 4.34 -7.02 23.30
CA THR A 397 4.73 -7.66 24.58
C THR A 397 4.19 -9.07 24.75
N SER A 398 3.30 -9.50 23.84
CA SER A 398 2.50 -10.73 23.91
C SER A 398 1.61 -10.85 25.15
N GLN A 399 1.48 -9.80 25.97
CA GLN A 399 0.64 -9.81 27.16
C GLN A 399 -0.82 -9.62 26.78
N THR A 400 -1.71 -10.36 27.47
CA THR A 400 -3.16 -10.30 27.27
C THR A 400 -3.83 -9.80 28.54
N THR A 401 -4.76 -8.86 28.39
CA THR A 401 -5.56 -8.29 29.47
C THR A 401 -7.02 -8.24 29.06
N GLU A 402 -7.92 -8.71 29.92
CA GLU A 402 -9.36 -8.49 29.76
C GLU A 402 -9.68 -7.00 29.99
N SER A 403 -10.44 -6.39 29.09
CA SER A 403 -10.89 -5.00 29.25
C SER A 403 -12.36 -4.84 28.91
N THR A 404 -13.06 -4.03 29.71
CA THR A 404 -14.46 -3.64 29.51
C THR A 404 -14.61 -2.17 29.12
N GLY A 405 -13.55 -1.51 28.66
CA GLY A 405 -13.60 -0.09 28.34
C GLY A 405 -12.51 0.39 27.41
N SER A 406 -11.26 0.37 27.87
CA SER A 406 -10.14 0.93 27.12
C SER A 406 -8.83 0.17 27.33
N TYR A 407 -7.87 0.44 26.45
CA TYR A 407 -6.48 0.03 26.60
C TYR A 407 -5.58 1.22 26.27
N SER A 408 -4.59 1.49 27.14
CA SER A 408 -3.74 2.68 27.00
C SER A 408 -2.28 2.34 27.29
N LYS A 409 -1.36 2.96 26.54
CA LYS A 409 0.08 2.82 26.74
C LYS A 409 0.81 4.09 26.31
N GLN A 410 1.94 4.37 26.96
CA GLN A 410 2.87 5.40 26.52
C GLN A 410 3.58 4.93 25.25
N VAL A 411 3.61 5.79 24.24
CA VAL A 411 4.38 5.61 23.00
C VAL A 411 5.26 6.84 22.78
N ASN A 412 6.38 6.67 22.08
CA ASN A 412 7.14 7.80 21.56
C ASN A 412 6.46 8.39 20.31
N GLY A 413 7.00 9.48 19.77
CA GLY A 413 6.49 10.07 18.52
C GLY A 413 6.47 9.02 17.41
N HIS A 414 5.38 8.99 16.65
CA HIS A 414 5.10 7.98 15.63
C HIS A 414 5.08 6.51 16.10
N GLY A 415 5.05 6.28 17.42
CA GLY A 415 4.85 4.95 17.98
C GLY A 415 3.42 4.45 17.80
N SER A 416 3.18 3.17 18.05
CA SER A 416 1.87 2.54 17.81
C SER A 416 1.44 1.55 18.89
N LEU A 417 0.12 1.33 18.97
CA LEU A 417 -0.49 0.20 19.66
C LEU A 417 -0.91 -0.83 18.62
N ALA A 418 -0.21 -1.96 18.57
CA ALA A 418 -0.59 -3.09 17.73
C ALA A 418 -1.23 -4.16 18.61
N LEU A 419 -2.51 -4.46 18.38
CA LEU A 419 -3.35 -5.24 19.29
C LEU A 419 -4.10 -6.34 18.53
N ARG A 420 -4.39 -7.45 19.22
CA ARG A 420 -5.40 -8.45 18.82
C ARG A 420 -6.47 -8.52 19.90
N LEU A 421 -7.71 -8.38 19.49
CA LEU A 421 -8.90 -8.49 20.34
C LEU A 421 -9.55 -9.85 20.11
N SER A 422 -9.78 -10.59 21.18
CA SER A 422 -10.48 -11.87 21.18
C SER A 422 -11.62 -11.86 22.20
N ASN A 423 -12.51 -12.86 22.16
CA ASN A 423 -13.69 -12.93 23.02
C ASN A 423 -14.56 -11.65 22.97
N VAL A 424 -14.60 -11.02 21.81
CA VAL A 424 -15.22 -9.71 21.58
C VAL A 424 -16.72 -9.76 21.87
N GLN A 425 -17.16 -8.87 22.77
CA GLN A 425 -18.58 -8.60 23.01
C GLN A 425 -18.93 -7.26 22.37
N TYR A 426 -19.82 -7.29 21.40
CA TYR A 426 -20.31 -6.09 20.74
C TYR A 426 -21.41 -5.43 21.56
N ALA A 427 -21.44 -4.09 21.52
CA ALA A 427 -22.58 -3.34 21.99
C ALA A 427 -23.82 -3.74 21.19
N SER A 428 -24.99 -3.71 21.83
CA SER A 428 -26.25 -3.76 21.09
C SER A 428 -26.28 -2.59 20.09
N PRO A 429 -26.81 -2.79 18.87
CA PRO A 429 -26.90 -1.71 17.88
C PRO A 429 -27.51 -0.47 18.52
N SER A 430 -26.84 0.66 18.38
CA SER A 430 -27.36 1.91 18.92
C SER A 430 -28.68 2.22 18.20
N GLY A 431 -29.69 2.67 18.96
CA GLY A 431 -30.91 3.23 18.38
C GLY A 431 -30.71 4.64 17.82
N LEU A 432 -29.46 5.03 17.53
CA LEU A 432 -29.14 6.35 16.99
C LEU A 432 -29.64 6.43 15.56
N GLU A 433 -30.43 7.45 15.29
CA GLU A 433 -30.85 7.79 13.94
C GLU A 433 -29.72 8.57 13.27
N TYR A 434 -29.40 8.19 12.03
CA TYR A 434 -28.41 8.87 11.22
C TYR A 434 -29.11 9.57 10.07
N LYS A 435 -28.72 10.82 9.80
CA LYS A 435 -29.29 11.63 8.73
C LYS A 435 -28.24 12.01 7.70
N TYR A 436 -28.57 11.75 6.44
CA TYR A 436 -27.74 12.10 5.29
C TYR A 436 -28.12 13.47 4.73
N TYR A 437 -27.10 14.24 4.38
CA TYR A 437 -27.20 15.53 3.71
C TYR A 437 -26.34 15.50 2.46
N SER A 438 -26.96 15.57 1.28
CA SER A 438 -26.23 15.70 0.04
C SER A 438 -25.50 17.04 -0.03
N VAL A 439 -24.22 17.03 -0.35
CA VAL A 439 -23.41 18.25 -0.40
C VAL A 439 -23.85 19.16 -1.54
N SER A 440 -24.40 18.59 -2.62
CA SER A 440 -24.92 19.37 -3.76
C SER A 440 -26.17 20.20 -3.45
N THR A 441 -26.79 19.99 -2.28
CA THR A 441 -27.88 20.84 -1.77
C THR A 441 -27.39 22.09 -1.02
N GLY A 442 -26.09 22.18 -0.74
CA GLY A 442 -25.48 23.31 -0.04
C GLY A 442 -25.36 24.58 -0.89
N THR A 443 -25.19 25.71 -0.23
CA THR A 443 -24.91 26.99 -0.90
C THR A 443 -23.46 27.03 -1.33
N LEU A 444 -23.21 27.14 -2.64
CA LEU A 444 -21.87 27.18 -3.24
C LEU A 444 -21.35 28.62 -3.38
N ALA A 445 -20.05 28.81 -3.23
CA ALA A 445 -19.36 30.08 -3.42
C ALA A 445 -18.01 29.92 -4.12
N SER A 446 -17.54 31.01 -4.73
CA SER A 446 -16.16 31.23 -5.17
C SER A 446 -15.55 30.12 -6.05
N GLY A 447 -16.35 29.61 -6.99
CA GLY A 447 -15.90 28.66 -8.02
C GLY A 447 -16.19 27.18 -7.71
N ALA A 448 -16.66 26.86 -6.49
CA ALA A 448 -17.19 25.55 -6.18
C ALA A 448 -18.38 25.22 -7.10
N ASN A 449 -18.48 23.98 -7.58
CA ASN A 449 -19.52 23.57 -8.51
C ASN A 449 -20.01 22.14 -8.28
N ILE A 450 -21.24 21.88 -8.76
CA ILE A 450 -21.84 20.55 -8.79
C ILE A 450 -21.37 19.84 -10.06
N GLN A 451 -20.93 18.59 -9.90
CA GLN A 451 -20.45 17.74 -10.98
C GLN A 451 -21.24 16.43 -10.98
N SER A 452 -21.43 15.82 -12.16
CA SER A 452 -22.00 14.47 -12.27
C SER A 452 -21.06 13.44 -11.65
N CYS A 453 -21.61 12.49 -10.90
CA CYS A 453 -20.84 11.44 -10.26
C CYS A 453 -21.64 10.13 -10.28
N ALA A 454 -21.23 9.19 -11.13
CA ALA A 454 -21.99 7.95 -11.33
C ALA A 454 -21.90 7.00 -10.12
N GLY A 455 -20.79 7.00 -9.39
CA GLY A 455 -20.64 6.19 -8.17
C GLY A 455 -21.22 6.84 -6.91
N CYS A 456 -21.60 8.12 -6.97
CA CYS A 456 -22.15 8.84 -5.83
C CYS A 456 -23.61 8.43 -5.55
N ALA A 457 -23.95 8.32 -4.27
CA ALA A 457 -25.32 8.06 -3.83
C ALA A 457 -26.29 9.16 -4.29
N SER A 458 -25.82 10.41 -4.37
CA SER A 458 -26.61 11.56 -4.84
C SER A 458 -26.56 11.76 -6.36
N SER A 459 -25.91 10.86 -7.12
CA SER A 459 -25.57 10.99 -8.56
C SER A 459 -24.76 12.26 -8.92
N THR A 460 -24.39 13.04 -7.91
CA THR A 460 -23.73 14.33 -8.00
C THR A 460 -22.74 14.45 -6.86
N LYS A 461 -21.72 15.28 -7.06
CA LYS A 461 -20.74 15.67 -6.03
C LYS A 461 -20.46 17.16 -6.15
N VAL A 462 -19.88 17.75 -5.12
CA VAL A 462 -19.37 19.12 -5.15
C VAL A 462 -17.86 19.09 -5.16
N GLY A 463 -17.26 19.75 -6.16
CA GLY A 463 -15.81 19.89 -6.32
C GLY A 463 -15.37 21.35 -6.40
N ASN A 464 -14.09 21.55 -6.72
CA ASN A 464 -13.44 22.88 -6.74
C ASN A 464 -13.54 23.61 -5.40
N LEU A 465 -13.34 22.89 -4.30
CA LEU A 465 -13.35 23.42 -2.94
C LEU A 465 -11.93 23.82 -2.52
N GLY A 466 -11.70 25.11 -2.26
CA GLY A 466 -10.38 25.68 -1.97
C GLY A 466 -9.72 26.33 -3.18
N GLY A 467 -8.40 26.16 -3.28
CA GLY A 467 -7.56 26.74 -4.32
C GLY A 467 -7.50 28.26 -4.30
N ALA A 468 -6.97 28.86 -5.38
CA ALA A 468 -6.80 30.31 -5.49
C ALA A 468 -8.13 31.10 -5.44
N SER A 469 -9.23 30.50 -5.90
CA SER A 469 -10.55 31.10 -5.82
C SER A 469 -11.19 30.93 -4.44
N ASN A 470 -10.64 30.06 -3.58
CA ASN A 470 -11.18 29.71 -2.27
C ASN A 470 -12.64 29.22 -2.34
N GLY A 471 -12.91 28.28 -3.25
CA GLY A 471 -14.23 27.69 -3.42
C GLY A 471 -14.73 27.03 -2.15
N SER A 472 -16.02 27.17 -1.86
CA SER A 472 -16.62 26.59 -0.64
C SER A 472 -18.07 26.19 -0.82
N VAL A 473 -18.53 25.31 0.07
CA VAL A 473 -19.92 24.90 0.19
C VAL A 473 -20.38 25.02 1.63
N VAL A 474 -21.60 25.51 1.85
CA VAL A 474 -22.24 25.58 3.17
C VAL A 474 -23.51 24.77 3.19
N LEU A 475 -23.52 23.71 3.99
CA LEU A 475 -24.71 22.95 4.32
C LEU A 475 -25.43 23.61 5.50
N SER A 476 -26.75 23.68 5.43
CA SER A 476 -27.60 24.33 6.43
C SER A 476 -28.68 23.37 6.94
N ASN A 477 -29.33 23.73 8.05
CA ASN A 477 -30.41 22.94 8.66
C ASN A 477 -29.97 21.54 9.08
N ILE A 478 -28.71 21.43 9.53
CA ILE A 478 -28.17 20.19 10.10
C ILE A 478 -28.65 20.10 11.55
N LEU A 479 -29.43 19.06 11.85
CA LEU A 479 -29.87 18.78 13.21
C LEU A 479 -29.01 17.66 13.77
N THR A 480 -28.65 17.79 15.04
CA THR A 480 -27.88 16.78 15.77
C THR A 480 -28.19 16.86 17.25
N SER A 481 -28.11 15.71 17.90
CA SER A 481 -28.22 15.55 19.35
C SER A 481 -26.90 15.73 20.10
N GLN A 482 -25.77 15.98 19.41
CA GLN A 482 -24.43 16.02 20.02
C GLN A 482 -23.63 17.27 19.65
N ALA A 483 -23.03 17.94 20.64
CA ALA A 483 -22.18 19.12 20.45
C ALA A 483 -20.83 18.79 19.78
N THR A 484 -20.35 17.56 19.97
CA THR A 484 -19.18 16.97 19.34
C THR A 484 -19.52 15.55 18.95
N GLN A 485 -19.30 15.18 17.68
CA GLN A 485 -19.67 13.87 17.14
C GLN A 485 -18.73 13.46 16.00
N VAL A 486 -18.77 12.18 15.65
CA VAL A 486 -18.19 11.68 14.40
C VAL A 486 -19.17 11.97 13.26
N VAL A 487 -18.75 12.81 12.33
CA VAL A 487 -19.44 13.06 11.06
C VAL A 487 -18.80 12.18 10.00
N LYS A 488 -19.63 11.47 9.24
CA LYS A 488 -19.16 10.58 8.17
C LYS A 488 -19.27 11.27 6.83
N PHE A 489 -18.19 11.24 6.05
CA PHE A 489 -18.10 11.86 4.74
C PHE A 489 -18.04 10.79 3.65
N ASP A 490 -18.89 10.94 2.63
CA ASP A 490 -18.71 10.27 1.37
C ASP A 490 -17.98 11.22 0.42
N TYR A 491 -16.76 10.87 0.04
CA TYR A 491 -15.86 11.78 -0.67
C TYR A 491 -15.05 11.07 -1.75
N ILE A 492 -14.44 11.87 -2.64
CA ILE A 492 -13.57 11.39 -3.71
C ILE A 492 -12.27 12.18 -3.69
N ASN A 493 -11.15 11.46 -3.59
CA ASN A 493 -9.80 11.97 -3.75
C ASN A 493 -9.00 10.98 -4.60
N CYS A 494 -8.80 11.32 -5.87
CA CYS A 494 -8.03 10.49 -6.80
C CYS A 494 -6.76 11.20 -7.29
N GLU A 495 -6.22 12.13 -6.49
CA GLU A 495 -4.95 12.81 -6.76
C GLU A 495 -3.79 11.99 -6.19
N VAL A 496 -3.33 11.03 -6.99
CA VAL A 496 -2.19 10.20 -6.61
C VAL A 496 -0.90 10.99 -6.80
N ALA A 497 -0.12 11.04 -5.74
CA ALA A 497 1.21 11.58 -5.68
C ALA A 497 2.24 10.48 -5.46
N TYR A 498 3.39 10.67 -6.11
CA TYR A 498 4.50 9.73 -6.09
C TYR A 498 5.68 10.31 -5.32
N LEU A 499 6.64 9.47 -4.97
CA LEU A 499 7.96 9.84 -4.45
C LEU A 499 8.52 11.05 -5.20
N GLY A 500 9.07 12.00 -4.44
CA GLY A 500 9.63 13.23 -4.99
C GLY A 500 8.67 14.43 -5.01
N SER A 501 7.36 14.18 -5.09
CA SER A 501 6.34 15.25 -5.12
C SER A 501 6.21 16.07 -3.83
N GLY A 502 6.72 15.55 -2.71
CA GLY A 502 6.52 16.11 -1.36
C GLY A 502 5.09 15.95 -0.82
N ALA A 503 4.18 15.32 -1.56
CA ALA A 503 2.80 15.10 -1.14
C ALA A 503 2.60 13.75 -0.44
N SER A 504 1.63 13.71 0.48
CA SER A 504 1.36 12.55 1.35
C SER A 504 0.16 11.70 0.90
N ASN A 505 -0.32 11.85 -0.34
CA ASN A 505 -1.52 11.14 -0.85
C ASN A 505 -2.79 11.42 -0.04
N GLU A 506 -2.95 12.66 0.40
CA GLU A 506 -4.13 13.16 1.09
C GLU A 506 -4.47 14.57 0.59
N ARG A 507 -5.74 14.94 0.70
CA ARG A 507 -6.19 16.33 0.58
C ARG A 507 -6.65 16.83 1.93
N LEU A 508 -6.33 18.09 2.23
CA LEU A 508 -6.72 18.72 3.49
C LEU A 508 -7.92 19.65 3.28
N ALA A 509 -9.01 19.41 4.01
CA ALA A 509 -10.16 20.28 4.05
C ALA A 509 -10.16 21.14 5.33
N SER A 510 -10.67 22.36 5.21
CA SER A 510 -10.98 23.26 6.32
C SER A 510 -12.49 23.20 6.55
N ILE A 511 -12.91 22.63 7.67
CA ILE A 511 -14.32 22.45 8.02
C ILE A 511 -14.69 23.36 9.19
N ARG A 512 -15.75 24.15 9.04
CA ARG A 512 -16.28 25.02 10.10
C ARG A 512 -17.70 24.66 10.45
N VAL A 513 -17.98 24.46 11.73
CA VAL A 513 -19.33 24.28 12.26
C VAL A 513 -19.81 25.61 12.84
N ASN A 514 -20.99 26.09 12.42
CA ASN A 514 -21.62 27.32 12.91
C ASN A 514 -20.75 28.58 12.87
N GLY A 515 -19.86 28.69 11.88
CA GLY A 515 -18.92 29.82 11.77
C GLY A 515 -17.80 29.82 12.81
N GLY A 516 -17.67 28.76 13.60
CA GLY A 516 -16.59 28.58 14.57
C GLY A 516 -15.20 28.41 13.93
N PRO A 517 -14.19 28.08 14.75
CA PRO A 517 -12.84 27.81 14.27
C PRO A 517 -12.80 26.74 13.19
N ALA A 518 -11.88 26.89 12.24
CA ALA A 518 -11.63 25.87 11.23
C ALA A 518 -11.01 24.64 11.88
N GLN A 519 -11.58 23.47 11.60
CA GLN A 519 -11.05 22.16 11.92
C GLN A 519 -10.42 21.63 10.61
N VAL A 520 -9.09 21.50 10.58
CA VAL A 520 -8.36 20.98 9.42
C VAL A 520 -8.37 19.46 9.46
N VAL A 521 -8.78 18.84 8.35
CA VAL A 521 -9.05 17.41 8.27
C VAL A 521 -8.38 16.82 7.04
N SER A 522 -7.67 15.71 7.23
CA SER A 522 -7.04 14.91 6.18
C SER A 522 -8.00 13.88 5.60
N PHE A 523 -8.02 13.82 4.27
CA PHE A 523 -8.77 12.87 3.46
C PHE A 523 -7.80 12.10 2.54
N PRO A 524 -7.46 10.84 2.86
CA PRO A 524 -6.58 10.01 2.03
C PRO A 524 -7.23 9.68 0.67
N LEU A 525 -6.50 8.96 -0.19
CA LEU A 525 -7.04 8.54 -1.49
C LEU A 525 -8.31 7.69 -1.34
N SER A 526 -9.26 7.89 -2.26
CA SER A 526 -10.44 7.05 -2.43
C SER A 526 -10.33 6.08 -3.61
N GLY A 527 -9.37 6.31 -4.51
CA GLY A 527 -9.09 5.49 -5.70
C GLY A 527 -8.40 6.31 -6.79
N TYR A 528 -8.66 5.99 -8.04
CA TYR A 528 -8.04 6.60 -9.23
C TYR A 528 -9.07 7.30 -10.14
N ASN A 529 -10.34 6.96 -10.03
CA ASN A 529 -11.42 7.47 -10.86
C ASN A 529 -12.31 8.46 -10.11
N TRP A 530 -12.21 9.74 -10.47
CA TRP A 530 -12.97 10.84 -9.87
C TRP A 530 -14.50 10.71 -9.98
N VAL A 531 -15.04 9.76 -10.74
CA VAL A 531 -16.49 9.59 -10.96
C VAL A 531 -17.04 8.37 -10.22
N THR A 532 -16.23 7.37 -9.94
CA THR A 532 -16.69 6.05 -9.46
C THR A 532 -16.03 5.57 -8.16
N ASP A 533 -14.87 6.12 -7.79
CA ASP A 533 -14.12 5.67 -6.61
C ASP A 533 -14.45 6.52 -5.38
N ILE A 534 -15.63 6.26 -4.80
CA ILE A 534 -16.13 6.97 -3.62
C ILE A 534 -15.65 6.27 -2.36
N TYR A 535 -14.98 7.00 -1.47
CA TYR A 535 -14.81 6.55 -0.11
C TYR A 535 -16.12 6.79 0.65
N VAL A 536 -16.81 5.72 1.02
CA VAL A 536 -18.08 5.81 1.76
C VAL A 536 -17.83 5.76 3.27
N GLY A 537 -18.42 6.68 4.01
CA GLY A 537 -18.52 6.65 5.46
C GLY A 537 -17.25 7.02 6.23
N TYR A 538 -16.42 7.93 5.71
CA TYR A 538 -15.18 8.36 6.37
C TYR A 538 -15.45 9.16 7.63
N GLY A 539 -15.18 8.57 8.79
CA GLY A 539 -15.48 9.15 10.10
C GLY A 539 -14.46 10.21 10.51
N ILE A 540 -14.94 11.42 10.79
CA ILE A 540 -14.15 12.54 11.30
C ILE A 540 -14.86 13.15 12.50
N GLN A 541 -14.14 13.34 13.61
CA GLN A 541 -14.68 14.03 14.77
C GLN A 541 -14.74 15.54 14.52
N LEU A 542 -15.94 16.10 14.61
CA LEU A 542 -16.18 17.54 14.53
C LEU A 542 -16.85 18.04 15.81
N SER A 543 -16.49 19.25 16.21
CA SER A 543 -17.04 19.95 17.37
C SER A 543 -17.66 21.30 16.98
N GLY A 544 -18.48 21.84 17.88
CA GLY A 544 -19.10 23.17 17.74
C GLY A 544 -20.57 23.16 17.32
N PHE A 545 -21.22 22.01 17.38
CA PHE A 545 -22.65 21.89 17.09
C PHE A 545 -23.51 22.44 18.24
N ASN A 546 -24.62 23.06 17.88
CA ASN A 546 -25.73 23.40 18.75
C ASN A 546 -26.73 22.23 18.75
N THR A 547 -27.00 21.66 19.92
CA THR A 547 -27.91 20.52 20.08
C THR A 547 -29.38 20.91 20.19
N GLU A 548 -29.68 22.21 20.27
CA GLU A 548 -31.04 22.73 20.43
C GLU A 548 -31.60 23.38 19.16
N GLY A 549 -30.82 23.42 18.08
CA GLY A 549 -31.19 24.15 16.86
C GLY A 549 -30.45 23.71 15.61
N PRO A 550 -30.78 24.31 14.45
CA PRO A 550 -30.14 24.02 13.18
C PRO A 550 -28.68 24.49 13.17
N ASN A 551 -27.83 23.67 12.55
CA ASN A 551 -26.41 23.90 12.40
C ASN A 551 -26.05 24.15 10.94
N THR A 552 -24.88 24.76 10.75
CA THR A 552 -24.22 24.82 9.45
C THR A 552 -22.88 24.10 9.47
N ILE A 553 -22.55 23.44 8.35
CA ILE A 553 -21.21 22.90 8.08
C ILE A 553 -20.70 23.57 6.81
N SER A 554 -19.61 24.32 6.93
CA SER A 554 -18.90 24.93 5.80
C SER A 554 -17.64 24.13 5.49
N ILE A 555 -17.40 23.86 4.21
CA ILE A 555 -16.27 23.06 3.71
C ILE A 555 -15.54 23.87 2.63
N SER A 556 -14.22 23.97 2.77
CA SER A 556 -13.29 24.50 1.76
C SER A 556 -11.97 23.72 1.79
N GLY A 557 -11.06 23.97 0.85
CA GLY A 557 -9.66 23.54 1.00
C GLY A 557 -8.98 24.21 2.19
N ALA A 558 -8.01 23.52 2.79
CA ALA A 558 -7.17 24.09 3.85
C ALA A 558 -6.04 24.95 3.25
N GLY A 559 -5.82 26.14 3.81
CA GLY A 559 -4.82 27.08 3.29
C GLY A 559 -5.10 27.48 1.85
N THR A 560 -4.11 27.28 0.96
CA THR A 560 -4.25 27.50 -0.49
C THR A 560 -4.51 26.19 -1.26
N GLY A 561 -4.66 25.06 -0.57
CA GLY A 561 -4.85 23.75 -1.17
C GLY A 561 -6.30 23.50 -1.60
N TRP A 562 -6.51 22.33 -2.21
CA TRP A 562 -7.84 21.84 -2.59
C TRP A 562 -8.30 20.78 -1.59
N ALA A 563 -9.57 20.84 -1.20
CA ALA A 563 -10.23 19.72 -0.53
C ALA A 563 -10.59 18.62 -1.54
N PRO A 564 -10.94 17.41 -1.08
CA PRO A 564 -11.60 16.42 -1.93
C PRO A 564 -12.92 16.92 -2.50
N ASP A 565 -13.47 16.15 -3.44
CA ASP A 565 -14.86 16.32 -3.83
C ASP A 565 -15.77 15.56 -2.86
N PHE A 566 -16.94 16.10 -2.56
CA PHE A 566 -17.86 15.49 -1.57
C PHE A 566 -19.22 15.16 -2.19
N ASP A 567 -19.74 13.97 -1.89
CA ASP A 567 -21.08 13.51 -2.25
C ASP A 567 -22.09 13.89 -1.15
N ARG A 568 -21.90 13.35 0.05
CA ARG A 568 -22.81 13.55 1.18
C ARG A 568 -22.09 13.51 2.52
N VAL A 569 -22.74 14.09 3.52
CA VAL A 569 -22.34 13.98 4.93
C VAL A 569 -23.44 13.28 5.72
N GLU A 570 -23.04 12.44 6.67
CA GLU A 570 -23.92 11.75 7.61
C GLU A 570 -23.61 12.23 9.03
N VAL A 571 -24.66 12.64 9.75
CA VAL A 571 -24.60 13.08 11.14
C VAL A 571 -25.55 12.25 12.00
N ILE A 572 -25.26 12.17 13.29
CA ILE A 572 -26.19 11.64 14.28
C ILE A 572 -27.31 12.67 14.46
N ALA A 573 -28.57 12.24 14.28
CA ALA A 573 -29.74 13.10 14.37
C ALA A 573 -30.11 13.47 15.81
#